data_AF-A0A4V1XS67-F1
#
_entry.id   AF-A0A4V1XS67-F1
#
_cell.length_a   1.000
_cell.length_b   1.000
_cell.length_c   1.000
_cell.angle_alpha   90.00
_cell.angle_beta   90.00
_cell.angle_gamma   90.00
#
_symmetry.space_group_name_H-M   'P 1'
#
loop_
_entity.id
_entity.type
_entity.pdbx_description
1 polymer ?
#
loop_
_entity_poly.entity_id
_entity_poly.type
_entity_poly.pdbx_seq_one_letter_code
_entity_poly.pdbx_strand_id
1 'polypeptide(L)'
;MATGPTSMANQAKPLILSISLNLQPYYDEMYKGLNDRILAKATLQRATKAASAIRILGQTPPPSAVLITDEALSTRQFSDVWDALIA
;
A
#
# COMPACT_ATOMS: atom_id res chain seq x y z
N MET A 1 20.96 -21.58 32.44
CA MET A 1 19.55 -21.13 32.46
C MET A 1 19.15 -20.81 31.04
N ALA A 2 18.03 -21.37 30.60
CA ALA A 2 17.65 -21.53 29.20
C ALA A 2 17.09 -20.25 28.55
N THR A 3 17.53 -20.02 27.32
CA THR A 3 16.84 -19.43 26.15
C THR A 3 15.48 -18.75 26.39
N GLY A 4 15.45 -17.42 26.29
CA GLY A 4 14.22 -16.70 25.94
C GLY A 4 13.83 -17.00 24.49
N PRO A 5 12.54 -17.02 24.14
CA PRO A 5 12.13 -17.35 22.78
C PRO A 5 12.54 -16.22 21.84
N THR A 6 13.59 -16.44 21.06
CA THR A 6 13.75 -15.75 19.78
C THR A 6 12.53 -16.13 18.96
N SER A 7 11.53 -15.24 18.92
CA SER A 7 10.34 -15.40 18.10
C SER A 7 10.79 -15.46 16.64
N MET A 8 11.03 -16.67 16.14
CA MET A 8 11.11 -17.00 14.72
C MET A 8 9.69 -16.98 14.12
N ALA A 9 8.91 -15.94 14.44
CA ALA A 9 7.81 -15.57 13.57
C ALA A 9 8.47 -15.18 12.25
N ASN A 10 8.23 -15.98 11.22
CA ASN A 10 8.42 -15.58 9.83
C ASN A 10 7.84 -14.16 9.69
N GLN A 11 8.68 -13.13 9.77
CA GLN A 11 8.20 -11.75 9.76
C GLN A 11 7.55 -11.55 8.40
N ALA A 12 6.22 -11.52 8.38
CA ALA A 12 5.47 -11.29 7.16
C ALA A 12 6.02 -10.01 6.52
N LYS A 13 6.37 -10.09 5.23
CA LYS A 13 6.89 -8.93 4.50
C LYS A 13 5.94 -7.74 4.69
N PRO A 14 6.44 -6.53 4.97
CA PRO A 14 5.58 -5.36 5.12
C PRO A 14 4.74 -5.17 3.87
N LEU A 15 3.48 -4.79 4.06
CA LEU A 15 2.57 -4.49 2.95
C LEU A 15 2.67 -3.00 2.63
N ILE A 16 3.03 -2.68 1.40
CA ILE A 16 2.96 -1.32 0.86
C ILE A 16 1.75 -1.26 -0.06
N LEU A 17 0.87 -0.29 0.19
CA LEU A 17 -0.27 -0.01 -0.68
C LEU A 17 0.07 1.15 -1.62
N SER A 18 -0.05 0.96 -2.91
CA SER A 18 -0.10 2.06 -3.89
C SER A 18 -1.55 2.36 -4.25
N ILE A 19 -1.97 3.61 -4.10
CA ILE A 19 -3.29 4.10 -4.50
C ILE A 19 -3.10 4.85 -5.82
N SER A 20 -3.76 4.33 -6.86
CA SER A 20 -3.73 4.86 -8.23
C SER A 20 -5.15 4.90 -8.83
N LEU A 21 -6.00 5.81 -8.35
CA LEU A 21 -7.42 5.87 -8.73
C LEU A 21 -7.66 6.46 -10.13
N ASN A 22 -6.67 7.16 -10.69
CA ASN A 22 -6.62 7.60 -12.09
C ASN A 22 -5.40 7.00 -12.80
N LEU A 23 -5.29 5.67 -12.75
CA LEU A 23 -4.13 4.94 -13.29
C LEU A 23 -3.87 5.26 -14.76
N GLN A 24 -2.72 5.87 -15.03
CA GLN A 24 -2.27 6.17 -16.38
C GLN A 24 -1.53 4.98 -17.01
N PRO A 25 -1.58 4.82 -18.36
CA PRO A 25 -0.91 3.71 -19.05
C PRO A 25 0.61 3.65 -18.84
N TYR A 26 1.25 4.80 -18.58
CA TYR A 26 2.69 4.92 -18.36
C TYR A 26 3.13 4.71 -16.89
N TYR A 27 2.21 4.36 -15.99
CA TYR A 27 2.53 4.16 -14.56
C TYR A 27 3.68 3.16 -14.36
N ASP A 28 3.58 1.99 -14.99
CA ASP A 28 4.53 0.90 -14.72
C ASP A 28 5.93 1.24 -15.20
N GLU A 29 6.04 1.99 -16.29
CA GLU A 29 7.31 2.53 -16.78
C GLU A 29 7.87 3.59 -15.82
N MET A 30 7.05 4.58 -15.46
CA MET A 30 7.44 5.70 -14.62
C MET A 30 7.88 5.27 -13.21
N TYR A 31 7.17 4.29 -12.61
CA TYR A 31 7.43 3.82 -11.25
C TYR A 31 8.27 2.53 -11.20
N LYS A 32 8.77 2.01 -12.32
CA LYS A 32 9.48 0.71 -12.37
C LYS A 32 10.58 0.60 -11.32
N GLY A 33 11.49 1.57 -11.28
CA GLY A 33 12.63 1.54 -10.37
C GLY A 33 12.23 1.58 -8.89
N LEU A 34 11.14 2.29 -8.56
CA LEU A 34 10.60 2.31 -7.20
C LEU A 34 9.93 0.98 -6.85
N ASN A 35 9.07 0.46 -7.75
CA ASN A 35 8.37 -0.81 -7.57
C ASN A 35 9.36 -1.97 -7.38
N ASP A 36 10.43 -2.03 -8.17
CA ASP A 36 11.47 -3.05 -8.07
C ASP A 36 12.16 -3.01 -6.68
N ARG A 37 12.46 -1.81 -6.17
CA ARG A 37 13.07 -1.62 -4.84
C ARG A 37 12.13 -2.03 -3.70
N ILE A 38 10.84 -1.77 -3.85
CA ILE A 38 9.82 -2.18 -2.87
C ILE A 38 9.68 -3.71 -2.88
N LEU A 39 9.50 -4.31 -4.05
CA LEU A 39 9.30 -5.75 -4.21
C LEU A 39 10.49 -6.59 -3.70
N ALA A 40 11.69 -6.01 -3.70
CA ALA A 40 12.87 -6.63 -3.09
C ALA A 40 12.76 -6.84 -1.57
N LYS A 41 11.90 -6.07 -0.87
CA LYS A 41 11.84 -6.02 0.61
C LYS A 41 10.43 -6.17 1.18
N ALA A 42 9.39 -5.98 0.37
CA ALA A 42 8.02 -5.83 0.79
C ALA A 42 7.05 -6.44 -0.22
N THR A 43 5.78 -6.56 0.17
CA THR A 43 4.68 -6.82 -0.76
C THR A 43 4.13 -5.49 -1.25
N LEU A 44 3.90 -5.34 -2.55
CA LEU A 44 3.25 -4.16 -3.13
C LEU A 44 1.86 -4.54 -3.64
N GLN A 45 0.81 -3.95 -3.08
CA GLN A 45 -0.54 -4.01 -3.63
C GLN A 45 -0.91 -2.68 -4.26
N ARG A 46 -1.56 -2.71 -5.44
CA ARG A 46 -2.06 -1.52 -6.12
C ARG A 46 -3.58 -1.50 -6.08
N ALA A 47 -4.16 -0.40 -5.61
CA ALA A 47 -5.58 -0.14 -5.65
C ALA A 47 -5.91 0.88 -6.74
N THR A 48 -6.63 0.44 -7.76
CA THR A 48 -7.11 1.28 -8.87
C THR A 48 -8.58 1.67 -8.75
N LYS A 49 -9.21 1.31 -7.63
CA LYS A 49 -10.61 1.58 -7.31
C LYS A 49 -10.72 1.98 -5.85
N ALA A 50 -11.59 2.95 -5.55
CA ALA A 50 -11.82 3.45 -4.19
C ALA A 50 -12.18 2.32 -3.21
N ALA A 51 -13.13 1.46 -3.57
CA ALA A 51 -13.54 0.33 -2.75
C ALA A 51 -12.39 -0.64 -2.42
N SER A 52 -11.47 -0.86 -3.37
CA SER A 52 -10.28 -1.68 -3.12
C SER A 52 -9.30 -0.99 -2.18
N ALA A 53 -9.09 0.32 -2.31
CA ALA A 53 -8.23 1.08 -1.43
C ALA A 53 -8.75 1.06 0.02
N ILE A 54 -10.02 1.40 0.23
CA ILE A 54 -10.67 1.39 1.55
C ILE A 54 -10.60 0.00 2.19
N ARG A 55 -10.89 -1.05 1.42
CA ARG A 55 -10.82 -2.44 1.91
C ARG A 55 -9.41 -2.82 2.36
N ILE A 56 -8.36 -2.37 1.65
CA ILE A 56 -6.97 -2.69 2.01
C ILE A 56 -6.53 -1.86 3.22
N LEU A 57 -6.91 -0.57 3.30
CA LEU A 57 -6.63 0.29 4.44
C LEU A 57 -7.23 -0.26 5.75
N GLY A 58 -8.42 -0.85 5.69
CA GLY A 58 -9.09 -1.48 6.83
C GLY A 58 -8.58 -2.89 7.21
N GLN A 59 -7.51 -3.41 6.59
CA GLN A 59 -6.96 -4.72 6.94
C GLN A 59 -6.29 -4.72 8.32
N THR A 60 -6.17 -5.91 8.93
CA THR A 60 -5.41 -6.11 10.17
C THR A 60 -4.36 -7.20 9.95
N PRO A 61 -3.05 -6.90 10.01
CA PRO A 61 -2.47 -5.56 10.18
C PRO A 61 -2.73 -4.65 8.96
N PRO A 62 -2.80 -3.31 9.15
CA PRO A 62 -2.93 -2.38 8.04
C PRO A 62 -1.63 -2.34 7.20
N PRO A 63 -1.66 -1.74 5.99
CA PRO A 63 -0.46 -1.47 5.22
C PRO A 63 0.58 -0.70 6.06
N SER A 64 1.84 -1.09 5.94
CA SER A 64 2.97 -0.44 6.63
C SER A 64 3.30 0.94 6.04
N ALA A 65 2.95 1.17 4.76
CA ALA A 65 3.02 2.47 4.13
C ALA A 65 2.04 2.57 2.96
N VAL A 66 1.69 3.81 2.60
CA VAL A 66 0.82 4.13 1.47
C VAL A 66 1.56 5.07 0.51
N LEU A 67 1.51 4.75 -0.78
CA LEU A 67 1.98 5.59 -1.87
C LEU A 67 0.77 6.16 -2.61
N ILE A 68 0.67 7.47 -2.68
CA ILE A 68 -0.29 8.16 -3.55
C ILE A 68 0.43 8.46 -4.85
N THR A 69 -0.12 8.00 -5.97
CA THR A 69 0.63 7.96 -7.25
C THR A 69 -0.06 8.65 -8.41
N ASP A 70 -1.24 9.23 -8.16
CA ASP A 70 -1.93 10.13 -9.07
C ASP A 70 -2.73 11.19 -8.30
N GLU A 71 -3.26 12.16 -9.04
CA GLU A 71 -3.96 13.32 -8.55
C GLU A 71 -5.42 13.06 -8.16
N ALA A 72 -5.97 11.85 -8.38
CA ALA A 72 -7.40 11.59 -8.21
C ALA A 72 -7.89 11.91 -6.79
N LEU A 73 -7.06 11.63 -5.78
CA LEU A 73 -7.36 11.94 -4.38
C LEU A 73 -7.53 13.45 -4.11
N SER A 74 -7.06 14.34 -5.00
CA SER A 74 -7.34 15.78 -4.86
C SER A 74 -8.80 16.14 -5.16
N THR A 75 -9.58 15.23 -5.73
CA THR A 75 -10.97 15.46 -6.12
C THR A 75 -11.95 15.04 -5.00
N ARG A 76 -13.11 15.71 -4.92
CA ARG A 76 -14.17 15.36 -3.95
C ARG A 76 -14.75 13.96 -4.16
N GLN A 77 -14.59 13.37 -5.34
CA GLN A 77 -15.11 12.04 -5.67
C GLN A 77 -14.52 10.94 -4.78
N PHE A 78 -13.30 11.14 -4.26
CA PHE A 78 -12.56 10.15 -3.50
C PHE A 78 -12.26 10.60 -2.06
N SER A 79 -13.11 11.46 -1.49
CA SER A 79 -12.96 11.92 -0.10
C SER A 79 -13.07 10.77 0.90
N ASP A 80 -13.88 9.76 0.60
CA ASP A 80 -14.03 8.53 1.40
C ASP A 80 -12.71 7.74 1.51
N VAL A 81 -11.89 7.75 0.46
CA VAL A 81 -10.55 7.15 0.48
C VAL A 81 -9.60 7.97 1.36
N TRP A 82 -9.72 9.30 1.36
CA TRP A 82 -8.96 10.16 2.28
C TRP A 82 -9.32 9.90 3.74
N ASP A 83 -10.62 9.85 4.04
CA ASP A 83 -11.12 9.58 5.39
C ASP A 83 -10.60 8.23 5.90
N ALA A 84 -10.60 7.20 5.05
CA ALA A 84 -10.04 5.89 5.38
C ALA A 84 -8.51 5.89 5.53
N LEU A 85 -7.79 6.78 4.85
CA LEU A 85 -6.33 6.85 4.87
C LEU A 85 -5.79 7.53 6.13
N ILE A 86 -6.52 8.51 6.68
CA ILE A 86 -6.07 9.33 7.82
C ILE A 86 -6.70 8.92 9.17
N ALA A 87 -7.53 7.88 9.17
CA ALA A 87 -8.16 7.31 10.36
C ALA A 87 -7.16 6.60 11.28
#